data_AF-S7TIM7-F1
#
_entry.id   AF-S7TIM7-F1
#
_cell.length_a   1.000
_cell.length_b   1.000
_cell.length_c   1.000
_cell.angle_alpha   90.00
_cell.angle_beta   90.00
_cell.angle_gamma   90.00
#
_symmetry.space_group_name_H-M   'P 1'
#
loop_
_entity.id
_entity.type
_entity.pdbx_description
1 polymer ?
#
loop_
_entity_poly.entity_id
_entity_poly.type
_entity_poly.pdbx_seq_one_letter_code
_entity_poly.pdbx_strand_id
1 'polypeptide(L)'
;MSTMMKFLCLLAFVLVFMASAENPGRATDTVDAATGEALLHRACTVCHTSENVCANLGRDEAWWQSTLTRMRQQGAALSADDVNSESAYLAAQAPGAAPICK
;
A
#
# COMPACT_ATOMS: atom_id res chain seq x y z
N MET A 1 -40.98 -23.78 -36.15
CA MET A 1 -40.12 -22.57 -36.27
C MET A 1 -40.20 -21.57 -35.11
N SER A 2 -41.32 -21.42 -34.40
CA SER A 2 -41.45 -20.38 -33.33
C SER A 2 -40.74 -20.69 -32.00
N THR A 3 -40.38 -21.95 -31.73
CA THR A 3 -39.66 -22.36 -30.50
C THR A 3 -38.14 -22.25 -30.61
N MET A 4 -37.58 -22.45 -31.81
CA MET A 4 -36.13 -22.39 -32.05
C MET A 4 -35.58 -20.95 -31.95
N MET A 5 -36.38 -19.95 -32.34
CA MET A 5 -36.05 -18.52 -32.19
C MET A 5 -36.03 -18.08 -30.72
N LYS A 6 -36.87 -18.67 -29.86
CA LYS A 6 -36.93 -18.34 -28.42
C LYS A 6 -35.73 -18.88 -27.66
N PHE A 7 -35.25 -20.08 -28.01
CA PHE A 7 -34.01 -20.63 -27.44
C PHE A 7 -32.77 -19.84 -27.89
N LEU A 8 -32.75 -19.32 -29.12
CA LEU A 8 -31.67 -18.45 -29.59
C LEU A 8 -31.60 -17.12 -28.79
N CYS A 9 -32.74 -16.52 -28.46
CA CYS A 9 -32.78 -15.29 -27.64
C CYS A 9 -32.41 -15.54 -26.16
N LEU A 10 -32.78 -16.69 -25.58
CA LEU A 10 -32.43 -17.03 -24.19
C LEU A 10 -30.93 -17.34 -24.02
N LEU A 11 -30.29 -17.97 -25.01
CA LEU A 11 -28.85 -18.24 -24.99
C LEU A 11 -28.03 -16.95 -25.09
N ALA A 12 -28.49 -15.95 -25.85
CA ALA A 12 -27.82 -14.66 -25.96
C ALA A 12 -27.84 -13.87 -24.64
N PHE A 13 -28.87 -14.03 -23.80
CA PHE A 13 -28.98 -13.32 -22.53
C PHE A 13 -28.07 -13.90 -21.43
N VAL A 14 -27.81 -15.22 -21.47
CA VAL A 14 -26.90 -15.90 -20.52
C VAL A 14 -25.43 -15.61 -20.82
N LEU A 15 -25.05 -15.42 -22.09
CA LEU A 15 -23.67 -15.10 -22.47
C LEU A 15 -23.24 -13.68 -22.04
N VAL A 16 -24.17 -12.76 -21.82
CA VAL A 16 -23.88 -11.39 -21.35
C VAL A 16 -23.67 -11.34 -19.82
N PHE A 17 -24.28 -12.24 -19.05
CA PHE A 17 -24.17 -12.25 -17.58
C PHE A 17 -22.96 -13.01 -17.02
N MET A 18 -22.28 -13.84 -17.82
CA MET A 18 -21.07 -14.57 -17.40
C MET A 18 -19.75 -13.85 -17.72
N ALA A 19 -19.80 -12.59 -18.14
CA ALA A 19 -18.62 -11.79 -18.44
C ALA A 19 -18.23 -10.79 -17.33
N SER A 20 -18.77 -10.93 -16.10
CA SER A 20 -18.45 -10.04 -14.97
C SER A 20 -17.79 -10.75 -13.78
N ALA A 21 -16.87 -11.67 -14.05
CA ALA A 21 -15.95 -12.22 -13.04
C ALA A 21 -14.48 -11.94 -13.42
N GLU A 22 -14.20 -10.69 -13.76
CA GLU A 22 -12.90 -10.07 -13.53
C GLU A 22 -13.09 -9.20 -12.27
N ASN A 23 -12.40 -9.45 -11.16
CA ASN A 23 -10.96 -9.50 -11.04
C ASN A 23 -10.66 -10.42 -9.85
N PRO A 24 -9.82 -11.48 -9.97
CA PRO A 24 -9.12 -11.92 -8.77
C PRO A 24 -8.41 -10.67 -8.29
N GLY A 25 -8.81 -10.16 -7.12
CA GLY A 25 -8.21 -8.99 -6.52
C GLY A 25 -6.72 -9.21 -6.58
N ARG A 26 -6.08 -8.52 -7.53
CA ARG A 26 -4.64 -8.36 -7.54
C ARG A 26 -4.42 -7.68 -6.21
N ALA A 27 -4.02 -8.47 -5.21
CA ALA A 27 -3.37 -7.94 -4.04
C ALA A 27 -2.30 -7.04 -4.63
N THR A 28 -2.58 -5.75 -4.57
CA THR A 28 -1.68 -4.74 -5.03
C THR A 28 -0.52 -4.85 -4.07
N ASP A 29 0.53 -5.56 -4.47
CA ASP A 29 1.89 -5.41 -3.96
C ASP A 29 2.45 -4.01 -4.33
N THR A 30 1.58 -3.02 -4.45
CA THR A 30 1.92 -1.62 -4.30
C THR A 30 1.68 -1.34 -2.83
N VAL A 31 2.77 -1.31 -2.05
CA VAL A 31 2.79 -0.53 -0.81
C VAL A 31 2.15 0.80 -1.17
N ASP A 32 0.93 1.01 -0.69
CA ASP A 32 0.11 2.11 -1.16
C ASP A 32 0.86 3.39 -0.79
N ALA A 33 1.45 4.08 -1.77
CA ALA A 33 2.28 5.25 -1.51
C ALA A 33 1.47 6.37 -0.83
N ALA A 34 0.14 6.35 -1.05
CA ALA A 34 -0.84 7.15 -0.33
C ALA A 34 -0.92 6.83 1.19
N THR A 35 -0.42 5.67 1.61
CA THR A 35 -0.35 5.24 3.02
C THR A 35 0.99 5.60 3.67
N GLY A 36 2.13 5.42 2.97
CA GLY A 36 3.46 5.60 3.55
C GLY A 36 3.77 7.05 3.93
N GLU A 37 3.67 7.99 2.98
CA GLU A 37 3.86 9.42 3.30
C GLU A 37 2.87 9.92 4.37
N ALA A 38 1.61 9.47 4.28
CA ALA A 38 0.61 9.80 5.29
C ALA A 38 0.93 9.20 6.66
N LEU A 39 1.59 8.05 6.71
CA LEU A 39 1.99 7.37 7.94
C LEU A 39 3.17 8.09 8.59
N LEU A 40 4.17 8.46 7.79
CA LEU A 40 5.26 9.34 8.20
C LEU A 40 4.73 10.60 8.89
N HIS A 41 3.77 11.29 8.26
CA HIS A 41 3.21 12.54 8.79
C HIS A 41 2.30 12.34 10.02
N ARG A 42 1.50 11.28 10.07
CA ARG A 42 0.57 11.08 11.21
C ARG A 42 1.22 10.47 12.44
N ALA A 43 2.29 9.69 12.27
CA ALA A 43 2.87 8.88 13.36
C ALA A 43 4.33 9.24 13.66
N CYS A 44 5.16 9.48 12.64
CA CYS A 44 6.60 9.65 12.84
C CYS A 44 6.99 11.08 13.21
N THR A 45 6.18 12.09 12.86
CA THR A 45 6.45 13.50 13.19
C THR A 45 5.76 14.01 14.45
N VAL A 46 5.17 13.11 15.26
CA VAL A 46 4.46 13.48 16.50
C VAL A 46 5.42 13.85 17.62
N CYS A 47 6.57 13.18 17.72
CA CYS A 47 7.53 13.35 18.82
C CYS A 47 8.76 14.18 18.43
N HIS A 48 9.14 14.19 17.14
CA HIS A 48 10.29 14.92 16.60
C HIS A 48 10.12 15.15 15.09
N THR A 49 10.97 15.96 14.47
CA THR A 49 10.92 16.22 13.02
C THR A 49 11.32 14.99 12.19
N SER A 50 11.09 15.04 10.88
CA SER A 50 11.49 13.99 9.92
C SER A 50 12.97 14.08 9.51
N GLU A 51 13.77 14.96 10.11
CA GLU A 51 15.19 15.13 9.77
C GLU A 51 15.99 13.82 9.90
N ASN A 52 15.74 13.05 10.95
CA ASN A 52 16.37 11.74 11.14
C ASN A 52 15.94 10.73 10.08
N VAL A 53 14.72 10.86 9.54
CA VAL A 53 14.25 10.01 8.44
C VAL A 53 14.99 10.39 7.17
N CYS A 54 15.02 11.69 6.84
CA CYS A 54 15.77 12.21 5.69
C CYS A 54 17.25 11.80 5.72
N ALA A 55 17.91 11.97 6.87
CA ALA A 55 19.33 11.65 7.04
C ALA A 55 19.68 10.16 6.86
N ASN A 56 18.69 9.27 6.95
CA ASN A 56 18.87 7.83 6.84
C ASN A 56 18.23 7.22 5.58
N LEU A 57 17.71 8.03 4.64
CA LEU A 57 17.26 7.49 3.35
C LEU A 57 18.39 6.75 2.61
N GLY A 58 18.04 5.69 1.88
CA GLY A 58 18.99 4.75 1.28
C GLY A 58 19.45 3.62 2.21
N ARG A 59 18.92 3.52 3.44
CA ARG A 59 19.01 2.30 4.25
C ARG A 59 18.02 1.24 3.74
N ASP A 60 18.35 -0.02 3.99
CA ASP A 60 17.49 -1.13 3.62
C ASP A 60 16.26 -1.29 4.53
N GLU A 61 15.33 -2.14 4.11
CA GLU A 61 14.08 -2.37 4.83
C GLU A 61 14.30 -2.95 6.24
N ALA A 62 15.28 -3.84 6.42
CA ALA A 62 15.56 -4.44 7.73
C ALA A 62 16.01 -3.38 8.76
N TRP A 63 16.82 -2.40 8.33
CA TRP A 63 17.21 -1.27 9.16
C TRP A 63 16.00 -0.42 9.56
N TRP A 64 15.08 -0.17 8.63
CA TRP A 64 13.85 0.58 8.91
C TRP A 64 12.89 -0.18 9.82
N GLN A 65 12.70 -1.49 9.62
CA GLN A 65 11.87 -2.33 10.51
C GLN A 65 12.37 -2.26 11.96
N SER A 66 13.69 -2.34 12.17
CA SER A 66 14.30 -2.20 13.50
C SER A 66 14.04 -0.81 14.10
N THR A 67 14.24 0.24 13.29
CA THR A 67 14.01 1.63 13.72
C THR A 67 12.55 1.88 14.10
N LEU A 68 11.60 1.48 13.27
CA LEU A 68 10.17 1.66 13.50
C LEU A 68 9.67 0.81 14.68
N THR A 69 10.20 -0.41 14.83
CA THR A 69 9.93 -1.24 16.02
C THR A 69 10.39 -0.55 17.30
N ARG A 70 11.57 0.07 17.29
CA ARG A 70 12.06 0.87 18.42
C ARG A 70 11.17 2.09 18.68
N MET A 71 10.74 2.81 17.65
CA MET A 71 9.82 3.96 17.82
C MET A 71 8.47 3.52 18.40
N ARG A 72 7.94 2.39 17.95
CA ARG A 72 6.72 1.79 18.53
C ARG A 72 6.90 1.46 20.01
N GLN A 73 8.03 0.89 20.40
CA GLN A 73 8.36 0.64 21.82
C GLN A 73 8.47 1.93 22.64
N GLN A 74 8.82 3.04 22.00
CA GLN A 74 8.89 4.37 22.62
C GLN A 74 7.55 5.13 22.60
N GLY A 75 6.48 4.51 22.10
CA GLY A 75 5.13 5.07 22.15
C GLY A 75 4.59 5.63 20.83
N ALA A 76 5.31 5.47 19.71
CA ALA A 76 4.73 5.79 18.40
C ALA A 76 3.52 4.89 18.12
N ALA A 77 2.41 5.50 17.68
CA ALA A 77 1.16 4.82 17.37
C ALA A 77 1.27 4.08 16.02
N LEU A 78 2.02 2.97 16.02
CA LEU A 78 2.25 2.09 14.88
C LEU A 78 1.74 0.69 15.20
N SER A 79 0.94 0.11 14.31
CA SER A 79 0.61 -1.32 14.33
C SER A 79 1.80 -2.17 13.83
N ALA A 80 1.64 -3.49 13.79
CA ALA A 80 2.62 -4.36 13.13
C ALA A 80 2.64 -4.14 11.61
N ASP A 81 1.46 -3.97 11.00
CA ASP A 81 1.31 -3.75 9.56
C ASP A 81 1.82 -2.39 9.12
N ASP A 82 1.66 -1.35 9.97
CA ASP A 82 2.27 -0.04 9.75
C ASP A 82 3.80 -0.16 9.71
N VAL A 83 4.42 -0.95 10.59
CA VAL A 83 5.88 -1.14 10.58
C VAL A 83 6.35 -1.77 9.27
N ASN A 84 5.67 -2.81 8.79
CA ASN A 84 6.04 -3.48 7.55
C ASN A 84 5.84 -2.56 6.33
N SER A 85 4.71 -1.86 6.28
CA SER A 85 4.38 -0.99 5.15
C SER A 85 5.29 0.23 5.09
N GLU A 86 5.57 0.85 6.23
CA GLU A 86 6.44 2.03 6.31
C GLU A 86 7.91 1.67 6.09
N SER A 87 8.38 0.51 6.58
CA SER A 87 9.75 0.08 6.31
C SER A 87 10.00 -0.13 4.82
N ALA A 88 9.06 -0.76 4.13
CA ALA A 88 9.14 -0.96 2.69
C ALA A 88 9.07 0.38 1.94
N TYR A 89 8.17 1.28 2.35
CA TYR A 89 8.06 2.62 1.78
C TYR A 89 9.36 3.42 1.91
N LEU A 90 9.97 3.47 3.10
CA LEU A 90 11.20 4.23 3.36
C LEU A 90 12.44 3.63 2.69
N ALA A 91 12.51 2.29 2.60
CA ALA A 91 13.60 1.60 1.91
C ALA A 91 13.61 1.85 0.39
N ALA A 92 12.44 2.10 -0.20
CA ALA A 92 12.31 2.41 -1.63
C ALA A 92 12.76 3.84 -1.99
N GLN A 93 13.03 4.70 -1.01
CA GLN A 93 13.35 6.11 -1.26
C GLN A 93 14.83 6.30 -1.57
N ALA A 94 15.09 7.16 -2.57
CA ALA A 94 16.43 7.64 -2.83
C ALA A 94 16.91 8.57 -1.69
N PRO A 95 18.22 8.61 -1.40
CA PRO A 95 18.79 9.62 -0.52
C PRO A 95 18.37 11.04 -0.94
N GLY A 96 17.88 11.85 0.01
CA GLY A 96 17.45 13.22 -0.28
C GLY A 96 16.06 13.35 -0.93
N ALA A 97 15.29 12.28 -1.07
CA ALA A 97 13.99 12.34 -1.73
C ALA A 97 12.99 13.26 -1.01
N ALA A 98 12.40 14.20 -1.77
CA ALA A 98 11.18 14.88 -1.37
C ALA A 98 9.98 13.89 -1.48
N PRO A 99 8.96 14.00 -0.62
CA PRO A 99 8.73 15.06 0.37
C PRO A 99 9.31 14.79 1.76
N ILE A 100 10.07 13.71 1.95
CA ILE A 100 10.64 13.32 3.24
C ILE A 100 11.75 14.29 3.68
N CYS A 101 12.60 14.67 2.73
CA CYS A 101 13.65 15.68 2.89
C CYS A 101 13.12 17.06 2.48
N LYS A 102 13.05 17.98 3.45
CA LYS A 102 12.65 19.39 3.26
C LYS A 102 13.58 20.30 4.05
#